data_AF-A0A9X7Z6N1-F1
#
_entry.id   AF-A0A9X7Z6N1-F1
#
_cell.length_a   1.000
_cell.length_b   1.000
_cell.length_c   1.000
_cell.angle_alpha   90.00
_cell.angle_beta   90.00
_cell.angle_gamma   90.00
#
_symmetry.space_group_name_H-M   'P 1'
#
loop_
_entity.id
_entity.type
_entity.pdbx_description
1 polymer ?
#
loop_
_entity_poly.entity_id
_entity_poly.type
_entity_poly.pdbx_seq_one_letter_code
_entity_poly.pdbx_strand_id
1 'polypeptide(L)'
;MRTSVRLTLLPLVPLVSLLSGCAAFLPTQPSGQAGPSLANRSAGRGNAAESIRSIDITSITQTNSEMSFVFNQPIQTFHILSGDTALFLRKTNNSITFKRSPSANVVITVLVSTSNSGNKIVTLHVPQAAEPVAVPIAPSTNSSTSPSPSNQVPKHGAAVPAQPQSSNTTGKGIPLASSSTVTASSGSSNHSDPSQTSNTTKPVVPVHPGKAAPLVYFGPTTGRRIYITVDDGWQPSQRVLSLMQQQHVPITAFLIQNAAVEHLSYWKAFVAAGGVIQDHTVSHPWLSKVTFQQDLAQWQGPIQTFPKWFGQTPTLGRPPYGAVDQNVLVAAHNAGLQTVVMWSAEFNPNNTAAGLQTWNGKPLSPGEIVLLHWQPGLYNEIEKVLAICKQQHLVPAPLMLSLS
;
A
#
# COMPACT_ATOMS: atom_id res chain seq x y z
N MET A 1 53.94 -13.41 13.88
CA MET A 1 54.47 -14.74 13.51
C MET A 1 53.93 -15.12 12.13
N ARG A 2 54.65 -15.93 11.35
CA ARG A 2 54.15 -16.49 10.08
C ARG A 2 53.73 -17.95 10.28
N THR A 3 52.65 -18.37 9.67
CA THR A 3 52.37 -19.80 9.45
C THR A 3 51.66 -19.97 8.12
N SER A 4 52.36 -20.55 7.15
CA SER A 4 51.81 -20.86 5.82
C SER A 4 51.72 -22.37 5.68
N VAL A 5 50.62 -22.88 5.14
CA VAL A 5 50.53 -24.29 4.72
C VAL A 5 50.13 -24.33 3.24
N ARG A 6 51.02 -24.90 2.42
CA ARG A 6 50.70 -25.34 1.05
C ARG A 6 50.20 -26.79 1.13
N LEU A 7 49.37 -27.19 0.18
CA LEU A 7 49.39 -28.55 -0.35
C LEU A 7 49.19 -28.54 -1.87
N THR A 8 49.50 -29.65 -2.52
CA THR A 8 49.99 -29.67 -3.92
C THR A 8 49.05 -30.45 -4.86
N LEU A 9 49.19 -30.24 -6.18
CA LEU A 9 48.34 -30.79 -7.25
C LEU A 9 48.89 -32.08 -7.91
N LEU A 10 48.01 -32.73 -8.69
CA LEU A 10 48.26 -33.72 -9.79
C LEU A 10 48.75 -35.13 -9.38
N PRO A 11 48.70 -36.15 -10.28
CA PRO A 11 47.70 -36.47 -11.33
C PRO A 11 47.30 -37.98 -11.40
N LEU A 12 46.29 -38.37 -12.22
CA LEU A 12 46.42 -39.43 -13.27
C LEU A 12 45.17 -39.63 -14.16
N VAL A 13 45.38 -40.28 -15.32
CA VAL A 13 44.49 -40.65 -16.47
C VAL A 13 45.17 -41.88 -17.16
N PRO A 14 44.60 -42.73 -18.08
CA PRO A 14 43.39 -42.65 -18.94
C PRO A 14 42.35 -43.78 -18.63
N LEU A 15 41.75 -44.67 -19.47
CA LEU A 15 41.82 -45.14 -20.89
C LEU A 15 40.62 -46.13 -21.15
N VAL A 16 40.00 -46.40 -22.33
CA VAL A 16 39.60 -45.68 -23.56
C VAL A 16 38.61 -46.57 -24.38
N SER A 17 38.06 -46.09 -25.52
CA SER A 17 37.34 -46.85 -26.59
C SER A 17 35.90 -47.35 -26.30
N LEU A 18 35.04 -47.68 -27.29
CA LEU A 18 35.19 -47.81 -28.77
C LEU A 18 33.94 -47.28 -29.55
N LEU A 19 33.88 -47.49 -30.88
CA LEU A 19 33.00 -46.78 -31.84
C LEU A 19 31.72 -47.53 -32.28
N SER A 20 30.87 -46.79 -33.03
CA SER A 20 29.75 -47.20 -33.91
C SER A 20 28.33 -47.22 -33.30
N GLY A 21 27.28 -46.76 -33.99
CA GLY A 21 27.24 -46.00 -35.25
C GLY A 21 25.89 -46.04 -35.97
N CYS A 22 25.44 -44.90 -36.54
CA CYS A 22 24.18 -44.73 -37.30
C CYS A 22 22.86 -45.00 -36.53
N ALA A 23 21.66 -44.58 -36.99
CA ALA A 23 21.26 -43.36 -37.71
C ALA A 23 19.72 -43.18 -37.63
N ALA A 24 19.25 -41.93 -37.78
CA ALA A 24 17.91 -41.51 -38.26
C ALA A 24 16.60 -41.78 -37.46
N PHE A 25 15.87 -40.68 -37.24
CA PHE A 25 14.40 -40.49 -37.45
C PHE A 25 13.31 -41.19 -36.60
N LEU A 26 12.82 -40.41 -35.62
CA LEU A 26 11.38 -40.14 -35.32
C LEU A 26 10.48 -41.37 -34.93
N PRO A 27 9.13 -41.26 -34.80
CA PRO A 27 8.58 -41.10 -33.44
C PRO A 27 7.33 -41.97 -33.12
N THR A 28 6.98 -42.13 -31.83
CA THR A 28 5.56 -42.08 -31.33
C THR A 28 5.47 -42.10 -29.80
N GLN A 29 4.31 -41.67 -29.26
CA GLN A 29 3.84 -41.84 -27.87
C GLN A 29 2.96 -43.13 -27.77
N PRO A 30 2.17 -43.48 -26.70
CA PRO A 30 1.86 -42.75 -25.45
C PRO A 30 1.67 -43.56 -24.13
N SER A 31 1.40 -42.77 -23.06
CA SER A 31 0.45 -43.02 -21.94
C SER A 31 0.61 -44.18 -20.93
N GLY A 32 0.55 -43.79 -19.64
CA GLY A 32 0.02 -44.60 -18.52
C GLY A 32 1.05 -45.37 -17.68
N GLN A 33 0.82 -45.61 -16.38
CA GLN A 33 -0.13 -45.01 -15.42
C GLN A 33 0.30 -45.35 -13.96
N ALA A 34 -0.33 -44.70 -12.97
CA ALA A 34 -0.30 -45.00 -11.52
C ALA A 34 1.01 -44.76 -10.72
N GLY A 35 0.84 -44.33 -9.45
CA GLY A 35 1.86 -44.36 -8.38
C GLY A 35 1.71 -45.63 -7.51
N PRO A 36 2.17 -45.65 -6.22
CA PRO A 36 1.82 -44.60 -5.25
C PRO A 36 2.80 -44.32 -4.06
N SER A 37 2.50 -43.24 -3.30
CA SER A 37 2.45 -43.17 -1.82
C SER A 37 3.68 -43.43 -0.89
N LEU A 38 4.04 -42.36 -0.16
CA LEU A 38 4.44 -42.27 1.27
C LEU A 38 5.66 -43.03 1.83
N ALA A 39 6.67 -42.27 2.33
CA ALA A 39 7.18 -42.24 3.73
C ALA A 39 8.51 -41.45 3.85
N ASN A 40 8.93 -40.85 4.97
CA ASN A 40 8.25 -40.21 6.12
C ASN A 40 9.32 -39.42 6.94
N ARG A 41 8.92 -38.34 7.65
CA ARG A 41 9.74 -37.54 8.61
C ARG A 41 10.86 -36.68 7.96
N SER A 42 11.37 -35.63 8.62
CA SER A 42 11.16 -35.13 9.99
C SER A 42 10.93 -33.62 10.07
N ALA A 43 10.21 -33.16 11.10
CA ALA A 43 10.05 -31.73 11.39
C ALA A 43 11.37 -31.10 11.91
N GLY A 44 11.65 -29.87 11.49
CA GLY A 44 12.77 -29.06 11.98
C GLY A 44 12.37 -27.58 12.10
N ARG A 45 12.89 -26.88 13.11
CA ARG A 45 12.64 -25.44 13.30
C ARG A 45 13.47 -24.62 12.31
N GLY A 46 12.82 -24.02 11.32
CA GLY A 46 13.45 -23.09 10.36
C GLY A 46 13.45 -21.64 10.88
N ASN A 47 14.54 -20.90 10.65
CA ASN A 47 14.66 -19.49 11.03
C ASN A 47 13.98 -18.55 10.02
N ALA A 48 13.69 -17.32 10.45
CA ALA A 48 13.06 -16.26 9.63
C ALA A 48 13.99 -15.67 8.53
N ALA A 49 14.81 -16.49 7.88
CA ALA A 49 15.79 -16.10 6.87
C ALA A 49 15.58 -16.76 5.48
N GLU A 50 14.72 -17.78 5.37
CA GLU A 50 14.61 -18.59 4.15
C GLU A 50 13.56 -18.13 3.11
N SER A 51 12.80 -17.06 3.38
CA SER A 51 11.63 -16.67 2.56
C SER A 51 11.79 -15.41 1.71
N ILE A 52 13.02 -15.02 1.32
CA ILE A 52 13.24 -14.01 0.26
C ILE A 52 14.28 -14.51 -0.75
N ARG A 53 13.81 -15.19 -1.81
CA ARG A 53 14.54 -15.32 -3.08
C ARG A 53 13.85 -14.46 -4.16
N SER A 54 13.80 -13.16 -3.92
CA SER A 54 13.72 -12.21 -5.03
C SER A 54 14.98 -12.43 -5.88
N ILE A 55 14.82 -12.61 -7.20
CA ILE A 55 15.86 -13.16 -8.10
C ILE A 55 17.15 -12.32 -8.11
N ASP A 56 17.07 -11.07 -7.64
CA ASP A 56 18.18 -10.12 -7.65
C ASP A 56 18.84 -9.87 -6.30
N ILE A 57 18.25 -10.26 -5.15
CA ILE A 57 18.90 -10.10 -3.84
C ILE A 57 19.75 -11.33 -3.54
N THR A 58 21.06 -11.14 -3.40
CA THR A 58 22.04 -12.20 -3.12
C THR A 58 22.26 -12.43 -1.63
N SER A 59 22.14 -11.38 -0.82
CA SER A 59 22.28 -11.46 0.63
C SER A 59 21.60 -10.28 1.32
N ILE A 60 21.25 -10.50 2.59
CA ILE A 60 20.76 -9.47 3.51
C ILE A 60 21.72 -9.47 4.70
N THR A 61 22.32 -8.32 5.00
CA THR A 61 23.15 -8.14 6.19
C THR A 61 22.45 -7.23 7.18
N GLN A 62 22.57 -7.52 8.47
CA GLN A 62 21.84 -6.81 9.52
C GLN A 62 22.72 -6.59 10.75
N THR A 63 22.50 -5.46 11.41
CA THR A 63 23.04 -5.12 12.73
C THR A 63 21.88 -4.81 13.67
N ASN A 64 22.15 -4.32 14.88
CA ASN A 64 21.11 -3.85 15.79
C ASN A 64 20.40 -2.58 15.27
N SER A 65 21.08 -1.77 14.47
CA SER A 65 20.63 -0.45 14.00
C SER A 65 20.39 -0.33 12.50
N GLU A 66 20.93 -1.24 11.68
CA GLU A 66 20.83 -1.19 10.21
C GLU A 66 20.41 -2.55 9.62
N MET A 67 19.82 -2.51 8.43
CA MET A 67 19.67 -3.66 7.53
C MET A 67 20.02 -3.23 6.11
N SER A 68 20.85 -4.03 5.43
CA SER A 68 21.29 -3.80 4.05
C SER A 68 20.90 -4.96 3.15
N PHE A 69 20.35 -4.64 1.99
CA PHE A 69 19.96 -5.58 0.95
C PHE A 69 20.97 -5.51 -0.19
N VAL A 70 21.63 -6.62 -0.52
CA VAL A 70 22.70 -6.69 -1.52
C VAL A 70 22.17 -7.35 -2.79
N PHE A 71 22.47 -6.75 -3.93
CA PHE A 71 21.96 -7.12 -5.24
C PHE A 71 23.02 -7.84 -6.09
N ASN A 72 22.57 -8.74 -6.96
CA ASN A 72 23.38 -9.51 -7.92
C ASN A 72 23.97 -8.64 -9.05
N GLN A 73 23.43 -7.44 -9.27
CA GLN A 73 23.78 -6.53 -10.35
C GLN A 73 23.96 -5.10 -9.81
N PRO A 74 24.76 -4.25 -10.49
CA PRO A 74 24.86 -2.84 -10.14
C PRO A 74 23.50 -2.13 -10.26
N ILE A 75 23.20 -1.31 -9.25
CA ILE A 75 21.99 -0.49 -9.15
C ILE A 75 22.27 0.83 -9.87
N GLN A 76 21.59 1.09 -10.99
CA GLN A 76 21.64 2.37 -11.69
C GLN A 76 20.83 3.43 -10.94
N THR A 77 19.55 3.16 -10.65
CA THR A 77 18.66 4.05 -9.91
C THR A 77 17.95 3.33 -8.78
N PHE A 78 17.61 4.07 -7.72
CA PHE A 78 16.95 3.58 -6.52
C PHE A 78 15.96 4.64 -6.04
N HIS A 79 14.69 4.25 -5.87
CA HIS A 79 13.62 5.13 -5.43
C HIS A 79 12.70 4.38 -4.47
N ILE A 80 12.29 5.02 -3.38
CA ILE A 80 11.30 4.47 -2.45
C ILE A 80 9.92 4.84 -2.99
N LEU A 81 9.03 3.85 -3.06
CA LEU A 81 7.69 4.00 -3.65
C LEU A 81 6.57 3.83 -2.62
N SER A 82 6.86 3.20 -1.49
CA SER A 82 6.01 3.15 -0.28
C SER A 82 6.85 2.69 0.92
N GLY A 83 6.40 3.02 2.13
CA GLY A 83 7.12 2.79 3.39
C GLY A 83 7.81 4.04 3.94
N ASP A 84 8.41 3.92 5.13
CA ASP A 84 9.05 5.06 5.81
C ASP A 84 10.38 5.44 5.13
N THR A 85 10.39 6.58 4.45
CA THR A 85 11.56 7.15 3.77
C THR A 85 12.63 7.65 4.73
N ALA A 86 12.28 8.01 5.97
CA ALA A 86 13.24 8.46 6.99
C ALA A 86 14.12 7.33 7.54
N LEU A 87 13.80 6.07 7.20
CA LEU A 87 14.66 4.92 7.48
C LEU A 87 15.79 4.78 6.45
N PHE A 88 15.77 5.45 5.29
CA PHE A 88 16.85 5.30 4.32
C PHE A 88 18.16 5.93 4.80
N LEU A 89 19.27 5.17 4.70
CA LEU A 89 20.60 5.64 5.12
C LEU A 89 21.55 5.84 3.93
N ARG A 90 21.64 4.87 3.01
CA ARG A 90 22.59 4.92 1.89
C ARG A 90 22.27 3.90 0.79
N LYS A 91 22.73 4.21 -0.42
CA LYS A 91 22.76 3.31 -1.58
C LYS A 91 24.19 3.24 -2.10
N THR A 92 24.73 2.04 -2.31
CA THR A 92 26.07 1.80 -2.87
C THR A 92 25.97 1.44 -4.36
N ASN A 93 27.03 0.87 -4.96
CA ASN A 93 26.93 0.32 -6.31
C ASN A 93 25.96 -0.86 -6.40
N ASN A 94 25.86 -1.71 -5.37
CA ASN A 94 25.09 -2.96 -5.38
C ASN A 94 24.30 -3.22 -4.09
N SER A 95 24.09 -2.23 -3.21
CA SER A 95 23.28 -2.42 -2.00
C SER A 95 22.48 -1.19 -1.62
N ILE A 96 21.41 -1.41 -0.86
CA ILE A 96 20.55 -0.39 -0.27
C ILE A 96 20.50 -0.66 1.23
N THR A 97 20.80 0.34 2.06
CA THR A 97 20.80 0.24 3.53
C THR A 97 19.74 1.13 4.14
N PHE A 98 18.98 0.56 5.07
CA PHE A 98 18.01 1.25 5.92
C PHE A 98 18.39 1.13 7.39
N LYS A 99 18.01 2.13 8.17
CA LYS A 99 17.95 2.07 9.63
C LYS A 99 16.82 1.12 10.04
N ARG A 100 17.04 0.31 11.06
CA ARG A 100 15.97 -0.48 11.67
C ARG A 100 15.01 0.45 12.42
N SER A 101 13.72 0.26 12.19
CA SER A 101 12.67 1.04 12.85
C SER A 101 12.71 0.81 14.37
N PRO A 102 12.53 1.84 15.21
CA PRO A 102 12.56 1.67 16.66
C PRO A 102 11.30 1.00 17.21
N SER A 103 10.15 1.12 16.53
CA SER A 103 8.83 0.88 17.12
C SER A 103 8.01 -0.26 16.52
N ALA A 104 8.33 -0.70 15.30
CA ALA A 104 7.61 -1.77 14.60
C ALA A 104 8.44 -2.35 13.44
N ASN A 105 8.06 -3.52 12.93
CA ASN A 105 8.54 -3.99 11.63
C ASN A 105 7.96 -3.08 10.52
N VAL A 106 8.79 -2.64 9.58
CA VAL A 106 8.37 -1.77 8.47
C VAL A 106 8.59 -2.48 7.13
N VAL A 107 7.59 -2.41 6.27
CA VAL A 107 7.70 -2.83 4.86
C VAL A 107 7.99 -1.60 4.02
N ILE A 108 9.04 -1.68 3.18
CA ILE A 108 9.44 -0.60 2.28
C ILE A 108 9.46 -1.17 0.86
N THR A 109 8.64 -0.63 -0.04
CA THR A 109 8.63 -1.04 -1.45
C THR A 109 9.43 -0.04 -2.28
N VAL A 110 10.37 -0.55 -3.08
CA VAL A 110 11.37 0.26 -3.78
C VAL A 110 11.44 -0.11 -5.25
N LEU A 111 11.74 0.87 -6.12
CA LEU A 111 12.13 0.62 -7.50
C LEU A 111 13.64 0.60 -7.59
N VAL A 112 14.18 -0.50 -8.09
CA VAL A 112 15.60 -0.70 -8.33
C VAL A 112 15.80 -0.90 -9.82
N SER A 113 16.45 0.04 -10.49
CA SER A 113 16.89 -0.15 -11.87
C SER A 113 18.28 -0.78 -11.86
N THR A 114 18.46 -1.90 -12.55
CA THR A 114 19.71 -2.68 -12.55
C THR A 114 20.24 -2.88 -13.97
N SER A 115 21.58 -2.91 -14.12
CA SER A 115 22.27 -2.78 -15.41
C SER A 115 21.73 -3.63 -16.56
N ASN A 116 21.33 -4.87 -16.27
CA ASN A 116 20.97 -5.87 -17.26
C ASN A 116 19.51 -6.37 -17.12
N SER A 117 18.75 -5.83 -16.16
CA SER A 117 17.46 -6.40 -15.73
C SER A 117 16.31 -5.38 -15.71
N GLY A 118 16.58 -4.13 -16.11
CA GLY A 118 15.59 -3.05 -16.13
C GLY A 118 15.15 -2.60 -14.74
N ASN A 119 13.97 -1.97 -14.68
CA ASN A 119 13.34 -1.51 -13.46
C ASN A 119 12.60 -2.66 -12.77
N LYS A 120 12.95 -2.98 -11.53
CA LYS A 120 12.32 -4.02 -10.72
C LYS A 120 11.77 -3.44 -9.42
N ILE A 121 10.51 -3.78 -9.13
CA ILE A 121 9.86 -3.45 -7.86
C ILE A 121 10.29 -4.51 -6.84
N VAL A 122 10.77 -4.08 -5.68
CA VAL A 122 11.26 -4.98 -4.63
C VAL A 122 10.70 -4.56 -3.29
N THR A 123 10.06 -5.49 -2.60
CA THR A 123 9.53 -5.28 -1.25
C THR A 123 10.58 -5.72 -0.22
N LEU A 124 10.96 -4.80 0.66
CA LEU A 124 12.03 -4.94 1.63
C LEU A 124 11.43 -4.92 3.04
N HIS A 125 11.64 -5.99 3.80
CA HIS A 125 11.18 -6.11 5.18
C HIS A 125 12.28 -5.63 6.12
N VAL A 126 12.11 -4.46 6.74
CA VAL A 126 13.04 -3.89 7.73
C VAL A 126 12.47 -4.16 9.12
N PRO A 127 12.98 -5.16 9.86
CA PRO A 127 12.45 -5.50 11.17
C PRO A 127 12.78 -4.43 12.21
N GLN A 128 11.97 -4.36 13.27
CA GLN A 128 12.22 -3.50 14.42
C GLN A 128 13.65 -3.71 14.94
N ALA A 129 14.30 -2.64 15.42
CA ALA A 129 15.56 -2.74 16.15
C ALA A 129 15.39 -3.66 17.37
N ALA A 130 16.43 -4.41 17.73
CA ALA A 130 16.41 -5.14 18.99
C ALA A 130 16.56 -4.13 20.13
N GLU A 131 15.62 -4.14 21.08
CA GLU A 131 15.71 -3.36 22.32
C GLU A 131 17.06 -3.60 23.00
N PRO A 132 17.80 -2.56 23.42
CA PRO A 132 19.00 -2.74 24.21
C PRO A 132 18.61 -3.34 25.56
N VAL A 133 19.09 -4.55 25.85
CA VAL A 133 18.80 -5.24 27.11
C VAL A 133 19.25 -4.36 28.27
N ALA A 134 18.29 -3.82 29.02
CA ALA A 134 18.56 -2.95 30.15
C ALA A 134 19.33 -3.72 31.23
N VAL A 135 20.57 -3.31 31.50
CA VAL A 135 21.36 -3.84 32.60
C VAL A 135 20.66 -3.44 33.91
N PRO A 136 20.33 -4.38 34.82
CA PRO A 136 19.67 -4.05 36.08
C PRO A 136 20.56 -3.14 36.94
N ILE A 137 20.11 -1.91 37.16
CA ILE A 137 20.74 -1.00 38.13
C ILE A 137 20.32 -1.47 39.52
N ALA A 138 21.30 -1.88 40.34
CA ALA A 138 21.06 -2.32 41.71
C ALA A 138 20.54 -1.15 42.57
N PRO A 139 19.56 -1.38 43.47
CA PRO A 139 18.97 -0.31 44.27
C PRO A 139 19.93 0.18 45.37
N SER A 140 20.22 1.48 45.37
CA SER A 140 20.92 2.14 46.47
C SER A 140 19.93 2.57 47.56
N THR A 141 20.14 2.07 48.78
CA THR A 141 19.37 2.46 49.97
C THR A 141 19.93 3.75 50.57
N ASN A 142 19.04 4.68 50.99
CA ASN A 142 19.03 5.23 52.36
C ASN A 142 17.88 6.21 52.61
N SER A 143 17.25 6.07 53.79
CA SER A 143 16.38 7.06 54.45
C SER A 143 17.26 8.11 55.19
N SER A 144 16.81 9.26 55.69
CA SER A 144 15.48 9.91 55.76
C SER A 144 15.67 11.46 55.56
N THR A 145 15.00 12.49 56.12
CA THR A 145 14.04 12.68 57.24
C THR A 145 13.27 14.02 57.05
N SER A 146 12.44 14.42 58.03
CA SER A 146 11.80 15.74 58.20
C SER A 146 11.82 16.11 59.72
N PRO A 147 11.47 17.34 60.20
CA PRO A 147 10.41 18.24 59.70
C PRO A 147 10.74 19.76 59.66
N SER A 148 9.70 20.56 59.37
CA SER A 148 9.59 22.04 59.36
C SER A 148 9.24 22.61 60.76
N PRO A 149 8.90 23.92 61.01
CA PRO A 149 8.82 25.12 60.13
C PRO A 149 9.37 26.46 60.72
N SER A 150 9.33 27.56 59.94
CA SER A 150 9.06 28.93 60.47
C SER A 150 8.62 29.94 59.38
N ASN A 151 8.08 31.09 59.80
CA ASN A 151 7.51 32.16 58.95
C ASN A 151 8.54 33.22 58.50
N GLN A 152 8.34 33.85 57.33
CA GLN A 152 7.97 35.28 57.20
C GLN A 152 7.81 35.78 55.73
N VAL A 153 7.21 36.97 55.59
CA VAL A 153 6.66 37.66 54.39
C VAL A 153 6.75 39.19 54.68
N PRO A 154 6.76 40.19 53.75
CA PRO A 154 6.64 40.21 52.26
C PRO A 154 7.73 41.03 51.49
N LYS A 155 7.70 41.03 50.13
CA LYS A 155 7.28 42.20 49.29
C LYS A 155 7.52 42.09 47.75
N HIS A 156 6.51 42.55 47.00
CA HIS A 156 6.44 43.11 45.63
C HIS A 156 7.28 42.54 44.45
N GLY A 157 6.59 42.29 43.32
CA GLY A 157 7.18 42.24 41.97
C GLY A 157 6.16 41.89 40.87
N ALA A 158 5.91 42.83 39.94
CA ALA A 158 5.06 42.73 38.74
C ALA A 158 5.53 41.67 37.69
N ALA A 159 4.81 41.31 36.62
CA ALA A 159 3.38 41.31 36.25
C ALA A 159 3.22 40.62 34.86
N VAL A 160 2.08 39.97 34.57
CA VAL A 160 1.73 39.44 33.23
C VAL A 160 0.21 39.59 33.00
N PRO A 161 -0.26 40.07 31.83
CA PRO A 161 -1.69 40.25 31.56
C PRO A 161 -2.38 38.98 31.03
N ALA A 162 -3.68 38.84 31.30
CA ALA A 162 -4.56 37.81 30.74
C ALA A 162 -5.48 38.39 29.65
N GLN A 163 -6.05 37.53 28.79
CA GLN A 163 -7.01 37.93 27.77
C GLN A 163 -8.37 38.34 28.38
N PRO A 164 -9.09 39.30 27.79
CA PRO A 164 -10.39 39.74 28.31
C PRO A 164 -11.53 38.78 27.94
N GLN A 165 -12.37 38.43 28.91
CA GLN A 165 -13.77 38.13 28.65
C GLN A 165 -14.55 39.44 28.44
N SER A 166 -15.68 39.39 27.73
CA SER A 166 -16.62 40.51 27.63
C SER A 166 -18.02 40.06 28.04
N SER A 167 -18.69 40.87 28.87
CA SER A 167 -20.05 40.65 29.34
C SER A 167 -20.69 41.97 29.77
N ASN A 168 -21.89 42.29 29.28
CA ASN A 168 -22.71 43.34 29.90
C ASN A 168 -24.22 43.19 29.61
N THR A 169 -24.99 42.94 30.67
CA THR A 169 -26.18 43.71 31.13
C THR A 169 -26.66 44.88 30.24
N THR A 170 -27.95 45.22 30.03
CA THR A 170 -29.30 44.83 30.58
C THR A 170 -30.38 45.38 29.59
N GLY A 171 -31.70 45.09 29.59
CA GLY A 171 -32.61 44.20 30.33
C GLY A 171 -34.09 44.71 30.31
N LYS A 172 -35.00 44.07 31.07
CA LYS A 172 -36.48 44.29 31.21
C LYS A 172 -37.41 43.89 30.02
N GLY A 173 -38.46 43.10 30.31
CA GLY A 173 -39.63 42.88 29.43
C GLY A 173 -40.34 41.51 29.58
N ILE A 174 -41.47 41.47 30.31
CA ILE A 174 -42.42 40.34 30.50
C ILE A 174 -43.81 41.00 30.54
N PRO A 175 -44.89 40.56 29.84
CA PRO A 175 -45.59 39.24 29.92
C PRO A 175 -45.94 38.63 28.52
N LEU A 176 -46.68 37.52 28.32
CA LEU A 176 -47.09 36.28 29.02
C LEU A 176 -47.89 35.41 27.99
N ALA A 177 -48.23 34.15 28.33
CA ALA A 177 -49.15 33.24 27.63
C ALA A 177 -48.56 32.49 26.39
N SER A 178 -48.92 31.22 26.11
CA SER A 178 -49.70 30.28 26.93
C SER A 178 -49.33 28.80 26.71
N SER A 179 -49.58 28.01 27.75
CA SER A 179 -49.26 26.58 27.91
C SER A 179 -49.98 25.64 26.94
N SER A 180 -49.40 24.45 26.73
CA SER A 180 -50.15 23.18 26.62
C SER A 180 -49.25 22.01 26.99
N THR A 181 -49.67 21.22 27.98
CA THR A 181 -48.88 20.11 28.55
C THR A 181 -49.75 18.87 28.72
N VAL A 182 -49.33 17.75 28.13
CA VAL A 182 -49.75 16.39 28.51
C VAL A 182 -48.53 15.48 28.31
N THR A 183 -47.78 15.18 29.37
CA THR A 183 -48.04 14.10 30.35
C THR A 183 -47.70 12.73 29.77
N ALA A 184 -46.57 12.18 30.22
CA ALA A 184 -46.16 10.80 29.94
C ALA A 184 -46.92 9.79 30.82
N SER A 185 -46.99 8.54 30.37
CA SER A 185 -47.37 7.40 31.19
C SER A 185 -46.48 6.20 30.86
N SER A 186 -46.04 5.49 31.89
CA SER A 186 -45.15 4.33 31.75
C SER A 186 -45.96 3.03 31.76
N GLY A 187 -45.70 2.14 30.79
CA GLY A 187 -46.27 0.80 30.75
C GLY A 187 -45.19 -0.23 30.38
N SER A 188 -44.88 -1.15 31.29
CA SER A 188 -43.91 -2.22 31.07
C SER A 188 -44.61 -3.57 31.02
N SER A 189 -44.34 -4.37 29.99
CA SER A 189 -44.71 -5.79 29.93
C SER A 189 -43.79 -6.54 28.97
N ASN A 190 -43.09 -7.55 29.46
CA ASN A 190 -42.34 -8.50 28.64
C ASN A 190 -43.31 -9.46 27.94
N HIS A 191 -43.06 -9.84 26.67
CA HIS A 191 -42.69 -11.23 26.36
C HIS A 191 -42.34 -11.51 24.88
N SER A 192 -41.31 -12.35 24.71
CA SER A 192 -41.11 -13.36 23.66
C SER A 192 -41.10 -12.99 22.17
N ASP A 193 -39.90 -13.02 21.59
CA ASP A 193 -39.62 -13.32 20.17
C ASP A 193 -40.00 -14.76 19.78
N PRO A 194 -40.42 -14.99 18.52
CA PRO A 194 -40.22 -16.27 17.85
C PRO A 194 -39.46 -16.10 16.52
N SER A 195 -38.13 -16.14 16.56
CA SER A 195 -37.24 -16.10 15.40
C SER A 195 -37.17 -17.45 14.65
N GLN A 196 -37.39 -17.42 13.33
CA GLN A 196 -36.84 -18.37 12.34
C GLN A 196 -37.01 -17.78 10.92
N THR A 197 -35.96 -17.31 10.24
CA THR A 197 -34.88 -18.01 9.47
C THR A 197 -35.10 -17.97 7.96
N SER A 198 -34.31 -17.14 7.27
CA SER A 198 -34.02 -17.29 5.84
C SER A 198 -32.53 -17.00 5.59
N ASN A 199 -31.67 -17.98 5.89
CA ASN A 199 -30.22 -17.85 5.75
C ASN A 199 -29.80 -17.87 4.28
N THR A 200 -29.77 -16.71 3.62
CA THR A 200 -29.00 -16.51 2.38
C THR A 200 -27.52 -16.43 2.72
N THR A 201 -26.84 -17.58 2.82
CA THR A 201 -25.40 -17.67 3.05
C THR A 201 -24.62 -17.08 1.87
N LYS A 202 -24.24 -15.82 2.02
CA LYS A 202 -23.28 -15.12 1.16
C LYS A 202 -22.01 -15.98 1.00
N PRO A 203 -21.46 -16.17 -0.22
CA PRO A 203 -20.25 -16.96 -0.41
C PRO A 203 -19.09 -16.45 0.43
N VAL A 204 -18.60 -17.28 1.34
CA VAL A 204 -17.34 -17.04 2.05
C VAL A 204 -16.22 -17.40 1.08
N VAL A 205 -15.56 -16.38 0.52
CA VAL A 205 -14.37 -16.58 -0.32
C VAL A 205 -13.30 -17.27 0.53
N PRO A 206 -12.71 -18.39 0.09
CA PRO A 206 -11.66 -19.05 0.84
C PRO A 206 -10.47 -18.10 1.07
N VAL A 207 -10.12 -17.88 2.33
CA VAL A 207 -8.87 -17.18 2.66
C VAL A 207 -7.73 -18.08 2.25
N HIS A 208 -6.91 -17.65 1.27
CA HIS A 208 -5.71 -18.35 0.84
C HIS A 208 -4.48 -17.77 1.56
N PRO A 209 -4.04 -18.33 2.71
CA PRO A 209 -2.81 -17.89 3.33
C PRO A 209 -1.61 -18.19 2.41
N GLY A 210 -0.83 -17.15 2.12
CA GLY A 210 0.41 -17.26 1.34
C GLY A 210 0.33 -16.85 -0.13
N LYS A 211 -0.85 -16.61 -0.71
CA LYS A 211 -0.97 -16.01 -2.05
C LYS A 211 -1.38 -14.54 -1.95
N ALA A 212 -0.58 -13.68 -2.56
CA ALA A 212 -0.73 -12.22 -2.55
C ALA A 212 -1.05 -11.70 -3.95
N ALA A 213 -1.69 -10.53 -4.03
CA ALA A 213 -1.91 -9.82 -5.28
C ALA A 213 -0.57 -9.24 -5.78
N PRO A 214 -0.27 -9.33 -7.09
CA PRO A 214 0.82 -8.58 -7.70
C PRO A 214 0.75 -7.09 -7.35
N LEU A 215 1.89 -6.47 -7.06
CA LEU A 215 2.00 -5.04 -6.78
C LEU A 215 2.69 -4.35 -7.97
N VAL A 216 2.04 -3.37 -8.59
CA VAL A 216 2.57 -2.66 -9.76
C VAL A 216 2.54 -1.15 -9.59
N TYR A 217 3.53 -0.49 -10.21
CA TYR A 217 3.65 0.97 -10.27
C TYR A 217 3.57 1.49 -11.72
N PHE A 218 3.66 0.59 -12.70
CA PHE A 218 3.63 0.89 -14.14
C PHE A 218 2.61 -0.02 -14.83
N GLY A 219 1.96 0.49 -15.87
CA GLY A 219 1.17 -0.30 -16.80
C GLY A 219 1.97 -0.69 -18.05
N PRO A 220 1.35 -1.41 -19.01
CA PRO A 220 2.00 -1.79 -20.27
C PRO A 220 2.53 -0.57 -21.06
N THR A 221 3.75 -0.68 -21.59
CA THR A 221 4.42 0.38 -22.38
C THR A 221 3.98 0.40 -23.86
N THR A 222 3.38 -0.69 -24.33
CA THR A 222 2.97 -0.92 -25.73
C THR A 222 2.08 0.20 -26.27
N GLY A 223 2.44 0.74 -27.44
CA GLY A 223 1.70 1.86 -28.05
C GLY A 223 1.97 3.22 -27.40
N ARG A 224 3.08 3.39 -26.66
CA ARG A 224 3.45 4.62 -25.94
C ARG A 224 2.39 5.08 -24.92
N ARG A 225 1.70 4.12 -24.32
CA ARG A 225 0.58 4.38 -23.41
C ARG A 225 1.02 4.98 -22.08
N ILE A 226 0.20 5.87 -21.53
CA ILE A 226 0.24 6.31 -20.13
C ILE A 226 -1.16 6.22 -19.53
N TYR A 227 -1.24 6.18 -18.21
CA TYR A 227 -2.48 5.86 -17.50
C TYR A 227 -2.86 6.99 -16.55
N ILE A 228 -3.92 7.74 -16.90
CA ILE A 228 -4.45 8.81 -16.05
C ILE A 228 -5.37 8.16 -15.00
N THR A 229 -4.94 8.20 -13.73
CA THR A 229 -5.68 7.61 -12.61
C THR A 229 -6.07 8.66 -11.59
N VAL A 230 -7.28 8.58 -11.05
CA VAL A 230 -7.83 9.59 -10.13
C VAL A 230 -8.46 8.93 -8.91
N ASP A 231 -8.00 9.31 -7.73
CA ASP A 231 -8.36 8.68 -6.46
C ASP A 231 -9.47 9.46 -5.70
N ASP A 232 -9.97 8.85 -4.62
CA ASP A 232 -11.07 9.28 -3.75
C ASP A 232 -12.48 9.19 -4.34
N GLY A 233 -12.94 10.26 -4.99
CA GLY A 233 -14.31 10.46 -5.47
C GLY A 233 -15.19 11.45 -4.68
N TRP A 234 -14.70 12.05 -3.59
CA TRP A 234 -15.50 12.93 -2.73
C TRP A 234 -15.99 14.23 -3.41
N GLN A 235 -15.31 14.72 -4.45
CA GLN A 235 -15.71 15.92 -5.19
C GLN A 235 -15.77 15.65 -6.70
N PRO A 236 -16.84 15.01 -7.20
CA PRO A 236 -17.02 14.76 -8.62
C PRO A 236 -17.13 16.07 -9.40
N SER A 237 -16.45 16.14 -10.55
CA SER A 237 -16.35 17.38 -11.33
C SER A 237 -17.08 17.26 -12.65
N GLN A 238 -18.19 17.99 -12.80
CA GLN A 238 -18.94 18.04 -14.06
C GLN A 238 -18.08 18.55 -15.23
N ARG A 239 -17.07 19.38 -14.98
CA ARG A 239 -16.09 19.79 -16.00
C ARG A 239 -15.24 18.62 -16.50
N VAL A 240 -14.79 17.72 -15.61
CA VAL A 240 -14.03 16.53 -15.99
C VAL A 240 -14.92 15.55 -16.77
N LEU A 241 -16.18 15.38 -16.36
CA LEU A 241 -17.13 14.56 -17.11
C LEU A 241 -17.39 15.13 -18.52
N SER A 242 -17.57 16.44 -18.66
CA SER A 242 -17.67 17.10 -19.97
C SER A 242 -16.41 16.93 -20.81
N LEU A 243 -15.21 17.00 -20.20
CA LEU A 243 -13.93 16.78 -20.88
C LEU A 243 -13.84 15.36 -21.47
N MET A 244 -14.22 14.34 -20.69
CA MET A 244 -14.27 12.95 -21.15
C MET A 244 -15.27 12.77 -22.29
N GLN A 245 -16.45 13.37 -22.20
CA GLN A 245 -17.49 13.29 -23.22
C GLN A 245 -17.09 13.99 -24.55
N GLN A 246 -16.37 15.11 -24.47
CA GLN A 246 -16.01 15.93 -25.64
C GLN A 246 -14.69 15.53 -26.31
N GLN A 247 -13.73 15.02 -25.54
CA GLN A 247 -12.37 14.71 -26.02
C GLN A 247 -12.00 13.21 -25.88
N HIS A 248 -12.94 12.37 -25.41
CA HIS A 248 -12.74 10.93 -25.18
C HIS A 248 -11.52 10.60 -24.32
N VAL A 249 -11.21 11.47 -23.35
CA VAL A 249 -10.08 11.31 -22.42
C VAL A 249 -10.32 10.09 -21.54
N PRO A 250 -9.49 9.04 -21.62
CA PRO A 250 -9.66 7.86 -20.80
C PRO A 250 -9.13 8.13 -19.38
N ILE A 251 -9.98 7.88 -18.38
CA ILE A 251 -9.65 8.04 -16.96
C ILE A 251 -10.02 6.75 -16.23
N THR A 252 -9.14 6.31 -15.33
CA THR A 252 -9.43 5.20 -14.40
C THR A 252 -9.57 5.77 -12.99
N ALA A 253 -10.78 5.76 -12.44
CA ALA A 253 -11.02 6.18 -11.07
C ALA A 253 -10.77 5.03 -10.10
N PHE A 254 -9.91 5.23 -9.10
CA PHE A 254 -9.88 4.37 -7.91
C PHE A 254 -10.84 5.02 -6.89
N LEU A 255 -11.98 4.36 -6.66
CA LEU A 255 -13.15 5.01 -6.05
C LEU A 255 -13.46 4.45 -4.65
N ILE A 256 -13.60 5.33 -3.67
CA ILE A 256 -14.03 4.98 -2.30
C ILE A 256 -15.53 4.66 -2.33
N GLN A 257 -15.96 3.53 -1.77
CA GLN A 257 -17.38 3.14 -1.79
C GLN A 257 -18.31 4.18 -1.14
N ASN A 258 -17.86 4.77 -0.03
CA ASN A 258 -18.62 5.80 0.68
C ASN A 258 -18.72 7.12 -0.10
N ALA A 259 -17.72 7.50 -0.89
CA ALA A 259 -17.81 8.65 -1.81
C ALA A 259 -18.68 8.32 -3.05
N ALA A 260 -18.63 7.07 -3.51
CA ALA A 260 -19.39 6.60 -4.66
C ALA A 260 -20.92 6.68 -4.43
N VAL A 261 -21.40 6.32 -3.23
CA VAL A 261 -22.83 6.23 -2.93
C VAL A 261 -23.53 7.60 -2.87
N GLU A 262 -22.83 8.67 -2.50
CA GLU A 262 -23.37 10.03 -2.48
C GLU A 262 -23.66 10.57 -3.89
N HIS A 263 -22.97 10.04 -4.91
CA HIS A 263 -22.94 10.60 -6.26
C HIS A 263 -23.13 9.56 -7.38
N LEU A 264 -23.90 8.50 -7.13
CA LEU A 264 -24.12 7.37 -8.06
C LEU A 264 -24.54 7.77 -9.49
N SER A 265 -25.28 8.86 -9.66
CA SER A 265 -25.68 9.37 -10.99
C SER A 265 -24.49 9.89 -11.79
N TYR A 266 -23.57 10.60 -11.15
CA TYR A 266 -22.32 11.05 -11.75
C TYR A 266 -21.43 9.87 -12.14
N TRP A 267 -21.24 8.90 -11.24
CA TRP A 267 -20.38 7.74 -11.52
C TRP A 267 -20.91 6.83 -12.63
N LYS A 268 -22.24 6.71 -12.78
CA LYS A 268 -22.86 6.10 -13.96
C LYS A 268 -22.59 6.87 -15.25
N ALA A 269 -22.65 8.20 -15.21
CA ALA A 269 -22.33 9.04 -16.37
C ALA A 269 -20.83 9.03 -16.72
N PHE A 270 -19.94 8.93 -15.73
CA PHE A 270 -18.49 8.74 -15.89
C PHE A 270 -18.18 7.43 -16.62
N VAL A 271 -18.83 6.32 -16.24
CA VAL A 271 -18.74 5.04 -16.96
C VAL A 271 -19.30 5.15 -18.39
N ALA A 272 -20.45 5.81 -18.57
CA ALA A 272 -21.03 6.04 -19.89
C ALA A 272 -20.14 6.93 -20.80
N ALA A 273 -19.28 7.77 -20.22
CA ALA A 273 -18.27 8.56 -20.93
C ALA A 273 -16.96 7.80 -21.22
N GLY A 274 -16.91 6.48 -20.97
CA GLY A 274 -15.72 5.64 -21.18
C GLY A 274 -14.76 5.56 -19.99
N GLY A 275 -15.16 6.06 -18.82
CA GLY A 275 -14.41 5.93 -17.57
C GLY A 275 -14.42 4.52 -17.00
N VAL A 276 -13.29 4.08 -16.45
CA VAL A 276 -13.16 2.80 -15.75
C VAL A 276 -13.16 3.05 -14.24
N ILE A 277 -13.90 2.25 -13.46
CA ILE A 277 -13.94 2.34 -11.99
C ILE A 277 -13.25 1.12 -11.38
N GLN A 278 -12.37 1.36 -10.42
CA GLN A 278 -11.56 0.38 -9.70
C GLN A 278 -11.62 0.66 -8.19
N ASP A 279 -11.04 -0.23 -7.37
CA ASP A 279 -11.26 -0.29 -5.93
C ASP A 279 -10.33 0.66 -5.13
N HIS A 280 -10.91 1.56 -4.33
CA HIS A 280 -10.18 2.36 -3.32
C HIS A 280 -10.78 2.22 -1.92
N THR A 281 -11.18 1.00 -1.57
CA THR A 281 -11.77 0.57 -0.29
C THR A 281 -13.18 1.11 0.00
N VAL A 282 -13.79 0.64 1.10
CA VAL A 282 -15.08 1.16 1.57
C VAL A 282 -14.95 2.60 2.07
N SER A 283 -13.94 2.87 2.91
CA SER A 283 -13.89 4.09 3.74
C SER A 283 -12.50 4.70 3.90
N HIS A 284 -11.56 4.43 2.99
CA HIS A 284 -10.19 4.97 2.98
C HIS A 284 -9.40 4.86 4.31
N PRO A 285 -9.40 3.71 5.03
CA PRO A 285 -8.60 3.56 6.24
C PRO A 285 -7.13 3.24 5.91
N TRP A 286 -6.24 3.49 6.86
CA TRP A 286 -4.84 3.10 6.77
C TRP A 286 -4.71 1.56 6.95
N LEU A 287 -4.73 0.80 5.86
CA LEU A 287 -4.93 -0.66 5.88
C LEU A 287 -3.91 -1.42 6.75
N SER A 288 -2.63 -1.04 6.70
CA SER A 288 -1.57 -1.61 7.56
C SER A 288 -1.69 -1.29 9.07
N LYS A 289 -2.78 -0.63 9.50
CA LYS A 289 -3.10 -0.34 10.91
C LYS A 289 -4.43 -0.97 11.37
N VAL A 290 -5.11 -1.76 10.53
CA VAL A 290 -6.33 -2.50 10.91
C VAL A 290 -6.07 -4.01 10.93
N THR A 291 -7.00 -4.80 11.46
CA THR A 291 -6.90 -6.27 11.41
C THR A 291 -7.08 -6.78 9.98
N PHE A 292 -6.50 -7.96 9.67
CA PHE A 292 -6.64 -8.60 8.36
C PHE A 292 -8.11 -8.78 7.92
N GLN A 293 -9.02 -9.05 8.86
CA GLN A 293 -10.45 -9.16 8.59
C GLN A 293 -11.09 -7.82 8.21
N GLN A 294 -10.63 -6.71 8.79
CA GLN A 294 -11.08 -5.36 8.44
C GLN A 294 -10.52 -4.92 7.08
N ASP A 295 -9.24 -5.19 6.81
CA ASP A 295 -8.58 -4.97 5.51
C ASP A 295 -9.29 -5.76 4.39
N LEU A 296 -9.52 -7.06 4.59
CA LEU A 296 -10.30 -7.90 3.68
C LEU A 296 -11.72 -7.36 3.43
N ALA A 297 -12.41 -6.88 4.48
CA ALA A 297 -13.74 -6.30 4.36
C ALA A 297 -13.75 -4.97 3.57
N GLN A 298 -12.66 -4.20 3.65
CA GLN A 298 -12.50 -2.92 2.95
C GLN A 298 -12.39 -3.10 1.43
N TRP A 299 -11.70 -4.15 0.96
CA TRP A 299 -11.69 -4.54 -0.47
C TRP A 299 -12.99 -5.26 -0.90
N GLN A 300 -13.55 -6.09 -0.02
CA GLN A 300 -14.76 -6.85 -0.37
C GLN A 300 -16.00 -5.98 -0.60
N GLY A 301 -16.06 -4.76 -0.05
CA GLY A 301 -17.18 -3.83 -0.24
C GLY A 301 -17.38 -3.40 -1.71
N PRO A 302 -16.42 -2.68 -2.32
CA PRO A 302 -16.48 -2.27 -3.72
C PRO A 302 -16.72 -3.45 -4.67
N ILE A 303 -15.99 -4.56 -4.50
CA ILE A 303 -16.17 -5.81 -5.25
C ILE A 303 -17.64 -6.30 -5.27
N GLN A 304 -18.40 -6.08 -4.19
CA GLN A 304 -19.79 -6.56 -4.04
C GLN A 304 -20.86 -5.51 -4.36
N THR A 305 -20.48 -4.25 -4.54
CA THR A 305 -21.40 -3.11 -4.73
C THR A 305 -21.26 -2.47 -6.11
N PHE A 306 -20.04 -2.25 -6.60
CA PHE A 306 -19.77 -1.62 -7.89
C PHE A 306 -20.36 -2.39 -9.09
N PRO A 307 -20.42 -3.74 -9.11
CA PRO A 307 -21.14 -4.45 -10.18
C PRO A 307 -22.62 -4.08 -10.28
N LYS A 308 -23.26 -3.79 -9.14
CA LYS A 308 -24.69 -3.44 -9.04
C LYS A 308 -24.94 -1.97 -9.34
N TRP A 309 -23.95 -1.11 -9.08
CA TRP A 309 -24.06 0.33 -9.30
C TRP A 309 -23.60 0.77 -10.69
N PHE A 310 -22.57 0.13 -11.23
CA PHE A 310 -21.82 0.58 -12.41
C PHE A 310 -21.63 -0.51 -13.49
N GLY A 311 -22.15 -1.72 -13.28
CA GLY A 311 -22.08 -2.84 -14.23
C GLY A 311 -20.69 -3.49 -14.35
N GLN A 312 -19.72 -3.08 -13.54
CA GLN A 312 -18.32 -3.55 -13.59
C GLN A 312 -17.85 -4.01 -12.21
N THR A 313 -17.13 -5.13 -12.17
CA THR A 313 -16.40 -5.59 -10.98
C THR A 313 -14.98 -5.04 -11.02
N PRO A 314 -14.48 -4.38 -9.97
CA PRO A 314 -13.08 -4.03 -9.87
C PRO A 314 -12.18 -5.25 -10.03
N THR A 315 -11.10 -5.10 -10.79
CA THR A 315 -10.01 -6.08 -10.90
C THR A 315 -8.71 -5.53 -10.32
N LEU A 316 -8.62 -4.20 -10.17
CA LEU A 316 -7.49 -3.46 -9.64
C LEU A 316 -7.92 -2.77 -8.35
N GLY A 317 -7.04 -2.75 -7.35
CA GLY A 317 -7.24 -1.97 -6.14
C GLY A 317 -6.03 -1.11 -5.81
N ARG A 318 -6.25 0.09 -5.26
CA ARG A 318 -5.17 0.98 -4.81
C ARG A 318 -5.32 1.22 -3.30
N PRO A 319 -4.27 1.02 -2.49
CA PRO A 319 -4.39 1.17 -1.05
C PRO A 319 -4.41 2.65 -0.66
N PRO A 320 -5.31 3.07 0.25
CA PRO A 320 -5.31 4.40 0.85
C PRO A 320 -3.92 4.87 1.29
N TYR A 321 -3.61 6.14 1.03
CA TYR A 321 -2.30 6.75 1.33
C TYR A 321 -1.08 6.03 0.71
N GLY A 322 -1.28 5.12 -0.25
CA GLY A 322 -0.23 4.23 -0.77
C GLY A 322 0.30 3.22 0.26
N ALA A 323 -0.40 3.03 1.39
CA ALA A 323 0.06 2.24 2.53
C ALA A 323 -0.13 0.73 2.27
N VAL A 324 0.95 0.06 1.83
CA VAL A 324 0.94 -1.36 1.44
C VAL A 324 1.92 -2.19 2.25
N ASP A 325 1.46 -3.36 2.70
CA ASP A 325 2.30 -4.43 3.26
C ASP A 325 1.82 -5.81 2.77
N GLN A 326 2.47 -6.88 3.24
CA GLN A 326 2.15 -8.25 2.81
C GLN A 326 0.74 -8.70 3.21
N ASN A 327 0.16 -8.21 4.32
CA ASN A 327 -1.21 -8.50 4.70
C ASN A 327 -2.18 -7.83 3.72
N VAL A 328 -1.93 -6.56 3.37
CA VAL A 328 -2.73 -5.80 2.39
C VAL A 328 -2.77 -6.50 1.02
N LEU A 329 -1.62 -7.00 0.54
CA LEU A 329 -1.57 -7.73 -0.73
C LEU A 329 -2.31 -9.09 -0.67
N VAL A 330 -2.30 -9.79 0.48
CA VAL A 330 -3.04 -11.04 0.69
C VAL A 330 -4.55 -10.78 0.89
N ALA A 331 -4.92 -9.69 1.54
CA ALA A 331 -6.31 -9.27 1.73
C ALA A 331 -6.95 -8.89 0.39
N ALA A 332 -6.26 -8.08 -0.42
CA ALA A 332 -6.69 -7.73 -1.78
C ALA A 332 -6.91 -8.98 -2.67
N HIS A 333 -5.94 -9.91 -2.67
CA HIS A 333 -6.09 -11.18 -3.38
C HIS A 333 -7.31 -11.99 -2.91
N ASN A 334 -7.51 -12.10 -1.60
CA ASN A 334 -8.61 -12.86 -1.02
C ASN A 334 -9.97 -12.14 -1.08
N ALA A 335 -9.99 -10.87 -1.49
CA ALA A 335 -11.20 -10.16 -1.93
C ALA A 335 -11.54 -10.42 -3.41
N GLY A 336 -10.59 -10.94 -4.20
CA GLY A 336 -10.75 -11.22 -5.64
C GLY A 336 -10.02 -10.24 -6.57
N LEU A 337 -9.22 -9.30 -6.03
CA LEU A 337 -8.44 -8.36 -6.85
C LEU A 337 -7.28 -9.07 -7.55
N GLN A 338 -7.11 -8.77 -8.83
CA GLN A 338 -6.09 -9.38 -9.71
C GLN A 338 -4.73 -8.70 -9.57
N THR A 339 -4.68 -7.42 -9.16
CA THR A 339 -3.46 -6.63 -8.98
C THR A 339 -3.73 -5.45 -8.05
N VAL A 340 -2.75 -5.14 -7.19
CA VAL A 340 -2.70 -3.90 -6.41
C VAL A 340 -1.88 -2.87 -7.18
N VAL A 341 -2.44 -1.68 -7.37
CA VAL A 341 -1.93 -0.63 -8.26
C VAL A 341 -1.55 0.62 -7.49
N MET A 342 -0.29 0.99 -7.61
CA MET A 342 0.27 2.24 -7.11
C MET A 342 0.44 3.24 -8.29
N TRP A 343 1.33 4.22 -8.16
CA TRP A 343 1.61 5.21 -9.19
C TRP A 343 3.11 5.43 -9.37
N SER A 344 3.53 5.78 -10.58
CA SER A 344 4.92 6.13 -10.89
C SER A 344 5.09 7.64 -11.13
N ALA A 345 4.01 8.35 -11.40
CA ALA A 345 3.98 9.81 -11.45
C ALA A 345 2.80 10.34 -10.62
N GLU A 346 2.93 11.54 -10.08
CA GLU A 346 1.95 12.17 -9.18
C GLU A 346 1.80 13.66 -9.54
N PHE A 347 0.56 14.15 -9.53
CA PHE A 347 0.30 15.57 -9.67
C PHE A 347 0.18 16.25 -8.30
N ASN A 348 1.22 17.00 -7.90
CA ASN A 348 1.24 17.80 -6.69
C ASN A 348 1.23 19.30 -7.06
N PRO A 349 0.10 20.03 -6.91
CA PRO A 349 -0.02 21.41 -7.36
C PRO A 349 0.92 22.40 -6.64
N ASN A 350 1.55 22.00 -5.53
CA ASN A 350 2.51 22.81 -4.78
C ASN A 350 3.96 22.71 -5.34
N ASN A 351 4.22 21.84 -6.32
CA ASN A 351 5.55 21.66 -6.92
C ASN A 351 5.75 22.54 -8.18
N THR A 352 6.81 23.35 -8.18
CA THR A 352 6.95 24.56 -9.01
C THR A 352 7.33 24.33 -10.48
N ALA A 353 7.69 23.11 -10.89
CA ALA A 353 8.11 22.83 -12.27
C ALA A 353 6.94 22.68 -13.26
N ALA A 354 5.89 21.95 -12.87
CA ALA A 354 4.68 21.72 -13.67
C ALA A 354 3.46 21.23 -12.85
N GLY A 355 3.64 20.98 -11.56
CA GLY A 355 2.77 20.14 -10.72
C GLY A 355 3.00 18.63 -10.89
N LEU A 356 3.26 18.14 -12.11
CA LEU A 356 3.54 16.71 -12.34
C LEU A 356 4.99 16.33 -11.96
N GLN A 357 5.15 15.32 -11.12
CA GLN A 357 6.44 14.73 -10.72
C GLN A 357 6.45 13.22 -11.00
N THR A 358 7.48 12.73 -11.68
CA THR A 358 7.75 11.29 -11.83
C THR A 358 8.64 10.78 -10.70
N TRP A 359 8.59 9.47 -10.43
CA TRP A 359 9.41 8.76 -9.45
C TRP A 359 10.91 9.09 -9.55
N ASN A 360 11.42 9.32 -10.76
CA ASN A 360 12.83 9.61 -11.04
C ASN A 360 13.14 11.07 -11.41
N GLY A 361 12.15 11.97 -11.37
CA GLY A 361 12.31 13.38 -11.75
C GLY A 361 12.58 13.63 -13.25
N LYS A 362 12.39 12.64 -14.13
CA LYS A 362 12.51 12.78 -15.59
C LYS A 362 11.14 13.09 -16.23
N PRO A 363 11.10 13.51 -17.51
CA PRO A 363 9.84 13.61 -18.26
C PRO A 363 9.01 12.31 -18.25
N LEU A 364 7.71 12.45 -18.45
CA LEU A 364 6.77 11.33 -18.49
C LEU A 364 7.15 10.36 -19.62
N SER A 365 6.88 9.07 -19.42
CA SER A 365 7.36 7.99 -20.28
C SER A 365 6.28 6.92 -20.48
N PRO A 366 6.35 6.10 -21.55
CA PRO A 366 5.44 4.97 -21.71
C PRO A 366 5.42 4.04 -20.50
N GLY A 367 4.23 3.57 -20.12
CA GLY A 367 3.98 2.73 -18.95
C GLY A 367 3.72 3.49 -17.65
N GLU A 368 4.01 4.79 -17.58
CA GLU A 368 3.81 5.57 -16.35
C GLU A 368 2.32 5.64 -15.96
N ILE A 369 2.05 5.41 -14.67
CA ILE A 369 0.73 5.57 -14.04
C ILE A 369 0.74 6.89 -13.27
N VAL A 370 -0.14 7.81 -13.65
CA VAL A 370 -0.26 9.16 -13.07
C VAL A 370 -1.36 9.19 -12.01
N LEU A 371 -1.03 9.55 -10.78
CA LEU A 371 -1.97 9.83 -9.69
C LEU A 371 -2.43 11.29 -9.71
N LEU A 372 -3.75 11.48 -9.64
CA LEU A 372 -4.46 12.72 -9.29
C LEU A 372 -5.58 12.38 -8.29
N HIS A 373 -6.31 13.37 -7.76
CA HIS A 373 -7.41 13.14 -6.80
C HIS A 373 -8.68 13.90 -7.22
N TRP A 374 -9.86 13.41 -6.81
CA TRP A 374 -11.14 14.13 -7.02
C TRP A 374 -11.27 15.32 -6.05
N GLN A 375 -10.53 16.39 -6.37
CA GLN A 375 -10.35 17.60 -5.58
C GLN A 375 -10.54 18.89 -6.42
N PRO A 376 -10.64 20.09 -5.79
CA PRO A 376 -10.73 21.36 -6.52
C PRO A 376 -9.48 21.60 -7.36
N GLY A 377 -9.67 21.72 -8.68
CA GLY A 377 -8.58 21.97 -9.64
C GLY A 377 -8.34 20.84 -10.63
N LEU A 378 -8.78 19.60 -10.34
CA LEU A 378 -8.51 18.39 -11.13
C LEU A 378 -8.64 18.55 -12.66
N TYR A 379 -9.65 19.29 -13.14
CA TYR A 379 -9.80 19.59 -14.58
C TYR A 379 -8.54 20.23 -15.19
N ASN A 380 -7.99 21.25 -14.52
CA ASN A 380 -6.77 21.95 -14.95
C ASN A 380 -5.53 21.04 -14.84
N GLU A 381 -5.54 20.09 -13.90
CA GLU A 381 -4.44 19.12 -13.69
C GLU A 381 -4.43 18.08 -14.82
N ILE A 382 -5.61 17.57 -15.20
CA ILE A 382 -5.78 16.69 -16.37
C ILE A 382 -5.38 17.42 -17.66
N GLU A 383 -5.79 18.68 -17.87
CA GLU A 383 -5.36 19.47 -19.04
C GLU A 383 -3.83 19.59 -19.13
N LYS A 384 -3.13 19.80 -18.01
CA LYS A 384 -1.65 19.81 -17.97
C LYS A 384 -1.06 18.45 -18.32
N VAL A 385 -1.59 17.35 -17.78
CA VAL A 385 -1.14 15.99 -18.14
C VAL A 385 -1.36 15.70 -19.63
N LEU A 386 -2.50 16.11 -20.20
CA LEU A 386 -2.78 15.97 -21.63
C LEU A 386 -1.86 16.82 -22.51
N ALA A 387 -1.53 18.05 -22.09
CA ALA A 387 -0.56 18.90 -22.78
C ALA A 387 0.85 18.27 -22.80
N ILE A 388 1.29 17.71 -21.66
CA ILE A 388 2.53 16.94 -21.55
C ILE A 388 2.52 15.72 -22.48
N CYS A 389 1.41 14.97 -22.51
CA CYS A 389 1.26 13.82 -23.40
C CYS A 389 1.36 14.21 -24.88
N LYS A 390 0.69 15.30 -25.28
CA LYS A 390 0.75 15.86 -26.64
C LYS A 390 2.17 16.29 -27.02
N GLN A 391 2.89 16.96 -26.12
CA GLN A 391 4.27 17.39 -26.34
C GLN A 391 5.26 16.21 -26.46
N GLN A 392 5.01 15.11 -25.74
CA GLN A 392 5.92 13.97 -25.64
C GLN A 392 5.48 12.76 -26.49
N HIS A 393 4.46 12.94 -27.33
CA HIS A 393 3.84 11.90 -28.16
C HIS A 393 3.46 10.64 -27.35
N LEU A 394 2.84 10.84 -26.18
CA LEU A 394 2.32 9.78 -25.31
C LEU A 394 0.81 9.64 -25.51
N VAL A 395 0.28 8.43 -25.31
CA VAL A 395 -1.12 8.10 -25.58
C VAL A 395 -1.84 7.78 -24.27
N PRO A 396 -2.73 8.66 -23.76
CA PRO A 396 -3.59 8.33 -22.64
C PRO A 396 -4.40 7.05 -22.91
N ALA A 397 -4.50 6.17 -21.92
CA ALA A 397 -5.22 4.90 -22.01
C ALA A 397 -5.92 4.56 -20.67
N PRO A 398 -7.04 3.81 -20.70
CA PRO A 398 -7.62 3.26 -19.49
C PRO A 398 -6.66 2.20 -18.91
N LEU A 399 -6.50 2.17 -17.58
CA LEU A 399 -5.67 1.18 -16.92
C LEU A 399 -6.46 -0.12 -16.78
N MET A 400 -6.22 -1.02 -17.73
CA MET A 400 -6.69 -2.40 -17.69
C MET A 400 -5.48 -3.32 -17.73
N LEU A 401 -5.25 -4.06 -16.65
CA LEU A 401 -4.18 -5.06 -16.59
C LEU A 401 -4.83 -6.42 -16.79
N SER A 402 -4.64 -7.00 -17.96
CA SER A 402 -4.95 -8.41 -18.20
C SER A 402 -3.86 -9.29 -17.61
N LEU A 403 -4.24 -10.30 -16.83
CA LEU A 403 -3.35 -11.40 -16.50
C LEU A 403 -3.06 -12.19 -17.79
N SER A 404 -1.78 -12.27 -18.16
CA SER A 404 -1.24 -13.02 -19.31
C SER A 404 -0.73 -14.39 -18.90
#